data_AF-C6VVD4-F1
#
_entry.id   AF-C6VVD4-F1
#
_cell.length_a   1.000
_cell.length_b   1.000
_cell.length_c   1.000
_cell.angle_alpha   90.00
_cell.angle_beta   90.00
_cell.angle_gamma   90.00
#
_symmetry.space_group_name_H-M   'P 1'
#
loop_
_entity.id
_entity.type
_entity.pdbx_description
1 polymer ?
#
loop_
_entity_poly.entity_id
_entity_poly.type
_entity_poly.pdbx_seq_one_letter_code
_entity_poly.pdbx_strand_id
1 'polypeptide(L)'
;MHIKLFAPLAGIQLSSNEDFIFDSGVISKSQRLLQNEIITPHLTRVLDQSVIRALFRNPFFFSRIDVKDSDPRQKGVQLAQSLDSIIFTSWLLHDNSINVPHAVFWNVSAPHEIHQFNSQVFYSNAEGEVQDVQISNQTLRQICDLHLLFNKHFSGPDFNPIFNIDKHIASDDGVQVTGNQEYNKYSTIARAFLFVREARRNTNIISKISNLTMALETLFTTDRDNIAHDVSVRGACYVSSDLGEREVHYKAIKTGYRIRSNYLHGSRVQSPYDQQSSLLSFAQRLDILTRRIMFKVIKVDSQRFVDSLEARRAWFSVLTSDQK
;
A
#
# COMPACT_ATOMS: atom_id res chain seq x y z
N MET A 1 15.83 12.52 -22.25
CA MET A 1 14.38 12.85 -22.23
C MET A 1 14.05 13.48 -20.89
N HIS A 2 13.27 14.56 -20.88
CA HIS A 2 12.82 15.20 -19.64
C HIS A 2 11.41 14.74 -19.32
N ILE A 3 11.24 13.96 -18.24
CA ILE A 3 9.94 13.41 -17.85
C ILE A 3 9.41 14.18 -16.64
N LYS A 4 8.14 14.56 -16.71
CA LYS A 4 7.38 15.08 -15.57
C LYS A 4 6.30 14.07 -15.19
N LEU A 5 6.21 13.77 -13.90
CA LEU A 5 5.05 13.10 -13.31
C LEU A 5 4.32 14.10 -12.42
N PHE A 6 3.01 14.14 -12.52
CA PHE A 6 2.18 14.81 -11.53
C PHE A 6 0.89 14.03 -11.24
N ALA A 7 0.46 14.08 -9.99
CA ALA A 7 -0.68 13.31 -9.49
C ALA A 7 -1.39 14.09 -8.37
N PRO A 8 -2.64 14.54 -8.55
CA PRO A 8 -3.43 15.04 -7.43
C PRO A 8 -3.62 13.94 -6.37
N LEU A 9 -3.56 14.32 -5.10
CA LEU A 9 -3.72 13.44 -3.95
C LEU A 9 -5.06 13.77 -3.28
N ALA A 10 -6.07 12.92 -3.49
CA ALA A 10 -7.36 13.03 -2.82
C ALA A 10 -7.30 12.38 -1.42
N GLY A 11 -8.20 12.77 -0.51
CA GLY A 11 -8.25 12.18 0.84
C GLY A 11 -7.15 12.68 1.79
N ILE A 12 -6.41 13.72 1.42
CA ILE A 12 -5.35 14.33 2.24
C ILE A 12 -5.49 15.84 2.28
N GLN A 13 -5.30 16.40 3.47
CA GLN A 13 -5.17 17.82 3.71
C GLN A 13 -3.85 18.09 4.43
N LEU A 14 -2.97 18.89 3.81
CA LEU A 14 -1.73 19.33 4.45
C LEU A 14 -2.01 20.48 5.40
N SER A 15 -1.44 20.39 6.61
CA SER A 15 -1.47 21.44 7.64
C SER A 15 -0.72 22.72 7.26
N SER A 16 0.23 22.62 6.34
CA SER A 16 1.02 23.76 5.83
C SER A 16 0.95 23.84 4.30
N ASN A 17 1.32 25.00 3.76
CA ASN A 17 1.52 25.20 2.33
C ASN A 17 2.99 24.96 1.92
N GLU A 18 3.81 24.42 2.82
CA GLU A 18 5.21 24.13 2.52
C GLU A 18 5.32 22.92 1.59
N ASP A 19 6.28 22.99 0.68
CA ASP A 19 6.63 21.89 -0.18
C ASP A 19 7.37 20.82 0.63
N PHE A 20 6.92 19.57 0.52
CA PHE A 20 7.53 18.46 1.24
C PHE A 20 8.27 17.52 0.27
N ILE A 21 9.57 17.41 0.44
CA ILE A 21 10.48 16.74 -0.50
C ILE A 21 10.67 15.27 -0.10
N PHE A 22 10.49 14.39 -1.07
CA PHE A 22 10.88 12.99 -1.08
C PHE A 22 12.06 12.80 -2.05
N ASP A 23 12.76 11.66 -1.96
CA ASP A 23 13.79 11.25 -2.93
C ASP A 23 13.26 11.16 -4.37
N SER A 24 11.98 10.80 -4.49
CA SER A 24 11.27 10.55 -5.75
C SER A 24 10.51 11.76 -6.29
N GLY A 25 10.35 12.84 -5.52
CA GLY A 25 9.56 14.01 -5.92
C GLY A 25 9.16 14.90 -4.76
N VAL A 26 8.11 15.70 -4.94
CA VAL A 26 7.61 16.67 -3.95
C VAL A 26 6.11 16.54 -3.81
N ILE A 27 5.60 16.56 -2.57
CA ILE A 27 4.18 16.79 -2.28
C ILE A 27 4.00 18.27 -2.00
N SER A 28 3.07 18.92 -2.70
CA SER A 28 2.91 20.37 -2.68
C SER A 28 1.44 20.80 -2.77
N LYS A 29 1.15 21.99 -2.23
CA LYS A 29 -0.08 22.78 -2.49
C LYS A 29 0.24 24.10 -3.23
N SER A 30 1.49 24.28 -3.67
CA SER A 30 1.99 25.53 -4.23
C SER A 30 1.37 25.80 -5.59
N GLN A 31 0.49 26.80 -5.63
CA GLN A 31 -0.11 27.30 -6.88
C GLN A 31 0.95 27.80 -7.86
N ARG A 32 2.04 28.38 -7.34
CA ARG A 32 3.19 28.81 -8.15
C ARG A 32 3.87 27.63 -8.83
N LEU A 33 4.13 26.55 -8.08
CA LEU A 33 4.72 25.33 -8.65
C LEU A 33 3.79 24.74 -9.70
N LEU A 34 2.50 24.62 -9.40
CA LEU A 34 1.49 24.10 -10.31
C LEU A 34 1.45 24.90 -11.62
N GLN A 35 1.36 26.22 -11.55
CA GLN A 35 1.30 27.10 -12.73
C GLN A 35 2.59 27.07 -13.55
N ASN A 36 3.76 27.08 -12.91
CA ASN A 36 5.03 27.17 -13.62
C ASN A 36 5.47 25.82 -14.20
N GLU A 37 5.17 24.71 -13.51
CA GLU A 37 5.72 23.41 -13.85
C GLU A 37 4.76 22.45 -14.55
N ILE A 38 3.46 22.59 -14.29
CA ILE A 38 2.47 21.60 -14.71
C ILE A 38 1.47 22.24 -15.68
N ILE A 39 0.89 23.39 -15.35
CA ILE A 39 -0.17 24.01 -16.15
C ILE A 39 0.43 24.80 -17.31
N THR A 40 0.63 24.11 -18.45
CA THR A 40 1.05 24.74 -19.70
C THR A 40 -0.11 24.84 -20.70
N PRO A 41 -0.09 25.79 -21.66
CA PRO A 41 -1.13 25.89 -22.69
C PRO A 41 -1.33 24.60 -23.51
N HIS A 42 -0.28 23.78 -23.62
CA HIS A 42 -0.37 22.48 -24.26
C HIS A 42 -1.13 21.47 -23.39
N LEU A 43 -0.72 21.31 -22.12
CA LEU A 43 -1.36 20.37 -21.21
C LEU A 43 -2.81 20.73 -20.92
N THR A 44 -3.17 22.01 -20.86
CA THR A 44 -4.57 22.42 -20.67
C THR A 44 -5.50 22.10 -21.84
N ARG A 45 -4.94 21.89 -23.04
CA ARG A 45 -5.70 21.44 -24.22
C ARG A 45 -5.84 19.92 -24.29
N VAL A 46 -4.86 19.18 -23.76
CA VAL A 46 -4.79 17.72 -23.88
C VAL A 46 -5.41 17.02 -22.66
N LEU A 47 -5.23 17.56 -21.46
CA LEU A 47 -5.74 16.94 -20.24
C LEU A 47 -7.23 17.23 -20.02
N ASP A 48 -7.92 16.25 -19.45
CA ASP A 48 -9.29 16.44 -18.98
C ASP A 48 -9.34 17.56 -17.91
N GLN A 49 -10.33 18.43 -18.04
CA GLN A 49 -10.66 19.47 -17.06
C GLN A 49 -10.89 18.92 -15.65
N SER A 50 -11.30 17.66 -15.50
CA SER A 50 -11.39 16.97 -14.21
C SER A 50 -10.03 16.85 -13.52
N VAL A 51 -8.98 16.48 -14.26
CA VAL A 51 -7.59 16.35 -13.76
C VAL A 51 -7.05 17.71 -13.34
N ILE A 52 -7.23 18.72 -14.20
CA ILE A 52 -6.78 20.09 -13.92
C ILE A 52 -7.44 20.61 -12.64
N ARG A 53 -8.78 20.48 -12.54
CA ARG A 53 -9.52 20.87 -11.33
C ARG A 53 -9.05 20.11 -10.09
N ALA A 54 -8.74 18.82 -10.21
CA ALA A 54 -8.23 18.03 -9.10
C ALA A 54 -6.85 18.51 -8.62
N LEU A 55 -5.95 18.92 -9.53
CA LEU A 55 -4.64 19.49 -9.19
C LEU A 55 -4.76 20.84 -8.46
N PHE A 56 -5.73 21.67 -8.83
CA PHE A 56 -5.95 22.96 -8.16
C PHE A 56 -6.62 22.80 -6.79
N ARG A 57 -7.48 21.79 -6.63
CA ARG A 57 -8.26 21.57 -5.40
C ARG A 57 -7.49 20.83 -4.31
N ASN A 58 -6.60 19.92 -4.69
CA ASN A 58 -5.95 19.00 -3.77
C ASN A 58 -4.43 19.24 -3.71
N PRO A 59 -3.76 18.80 -2.64
CA PRO A 59 -2.32 18.55 -2.71
C PRO A 59 -1.99 17.68 -3.92
N PHE A 60 -0.80 17.84 -4.48
CA PHE A 60 -0.34 17.01 -5.58
C PHE A 60 1.09 16.53 -5.33
N PHE A 61 1.38 15.33 -5.83
CA PHE A 61 2.75 14.86 -5.99
C PHE A 61 3.26 15.33 -7.35
N PHE A 62 4.50 15.82 -7.39
CA PHE A 62 5.19 16.24 -8.61
C PHE A 62 6.61 15.67 -8.61
N SER A 63 7.05 15.17 -9.75
CA SER A 63 8.42 14.71 -9.95
C SER A 63 8.93 15.13 -11.32
N ARG A 64 10.21 15.44 -11.40
CA ARG A 64 10.94 15.67 -12.65
C ARG A 64 12.14 14.75 -12.68
N ILE A 65 12.26 13.96 -13.73
CA ILE A 65 13.40 13.06 -13.93
C ILE A 65 14.00 13.29 -15.31
N ASP A 66 15.31 13.44 -15.32
CA ASP A 66 16.11 13.42 -16.54
C ASP A 66 16.50 11.98 -16.85
N VAL A 67 15.97 11.47 -17.95
CA VAL A 67 16.20 10.10 -18.38
C VAL A 67 17.25 10.07 -19.48
N LYS A 68 18.40 9.44 -19.17
CA LYS A 68 19.44 9.06 -20.12
C LYS A 68 19.29 7.55 -20.37
N ASP A 69 19.04 7.16 -21.62
CA ASP A 69 19.13 5.77 -22.09
C ASP A 69 18.23 4.71 -21.40
N SER A 70 17.09 5.10 -20.81
CA SER A 70 16.08 4.15 -20.31
C SER A 70 14.68 4.44 -20.87
N ASP A 71 13.84 3.40 -20.97
CA ASP A 71 12.45 3.54 -21.43
C ASP A 71 11.67 4.49 -20.49
N PRO A 72 11.11 5.60 -21.01
CA PRO A 72 10.22 6.49 -20.25
C PRO A 72 9.11 5.77 -19.49
N ARG A 73 8.58 4.67 -20.04
CA ARG A 73 7.53 3.85 -19.41
C ARG A 73 8.04 3.14 -18.16
N GLN A 74 9.25 2.57 -18.21
CA GLN A 74 9.85 1.93 -17.03
C GLN A 74 10.12 2.94 -15.91
N LYS A 75 10.61 4.13 -16.27
CA LYS A 75 10.78 5.23 -15.30
C LYS A 75 9.44 5.71 -14.75
N GLY A 76 8.42 5.71 -15.59
CA GLY A 76 7.07 6.05 -15.17
C GLY A 76 6.52 5.08 -14.12
N VAL A 77 6.69 3.79 -14.38
CA VAL A 77 6.38 2.71 -13.43
C VAL A 77 7.11 2.89 -12.09
N GLN A 78 8.41 3.16 -12.11
CA GLN A 78 9.21 3.37 -10.88
C GLN A 78 8.66 4.52 -10.03
N LEU A 79 8.26 5.61 -10.66
CA LEU A 79 7.65 6.73 -9.96
C LEU A 79 6.27 6.41 -9.39
N ALA A 80 5.43 5.67 -10.15
CA ALA A 80 4.13 5.22 -9.65
C ALA A 80 4.29 4.29 -8.42
N GLN A 81 5.28 3.39 -8.45
CA GLN A 81 5.62 2.54 -7.30
C GLN A 81 6.05 3.36 -6.09
N SER A 82 6.86 4.39 -6.32
CA SER A 82 7.29 5.28 -5.25
C SER A 82 6.08 5.97 -4.60
N LEU A 83 5.14 6.46 -5.42
CA LEU A 83 3.91 7.07 -4.94
C LEU A 83 3.03 6.07 -4.16
N ASP A 84 2.87 4.85 -4.66
CA ASP A 84 2.16 3.77 -3.94
C ASP A 84 2.80 3.47 -2.58
N SER A 85 4.13 3.46 -2.50
CA SER A 85 4.84 3.24 -1.23
C SER A 85 4.70 4.41 -0.25
N ILE A 86 4.62 5.66 -0.74
CA ILE A 86 4.29 6.83 0.10
C ILE A 86 2.88 6.69 0.68
N ILE A 87 1.90 6.27 -0.13
CA ILE A 87 0.51 6.04 0.32
C ILE A 87 0.40 4.84 1.28
N PHE A 88 1.23 3.83 1.09
CA PHE A 88 1.29 2.70 2.00
C PHE A 88 1.91 3.09 3.35
N THR A 89 3.05 3.78 3.33
CA THR A 89 3.74 4.21 4.55
C THR A 89 2.96 5.26 5.32
N SER A 90 2.14 6.09 4.66
CA SER A 90 1.17 6.95 5.33
C SER A 90 0.13 6.14 6.11
N TRP A 91 -0.37 5.03 5.55
CA TRP A 91 -1.31 4.15 6.25
C TRP A 91 -0.70 3.48 7.45
N LEU A 92 0.54 2.99 7.34
CA LEU A 92 1.23 2.39 8.50
C LEU A 92 1.24 3.31 9.72
N LEU A 93 1.30 4.63 9.52
CA LEU A 93 1.23 5.62 10.59
C LEU A 93 -0.20 5.93 11.01
N HIS A 94 -1.12 6.16 10.07
CA HIS A 94 -2.49 6.58 10.33
C HIS A 94 -3.49 5.93 9.38
N ASP A 95 -4.64 5.50 9.89
CA ASP A 95 -5.72 5.06 9.02
C ASP A 95 -6.16 6.22 8.11
N ASN A 96 -6.23 5.94 6.81
CA ASN A 96 -6.51 6.96 5.80
C ASN A 96 -6.99 6.34 4.48
N SER A 97 -7.68 7.17 3.70
CA SER A 97 -8.13 6.91 2.34
C SER A 97 -7.46 7.86 1.35
N ILE A 98 -6.13 8.03 1.46
CA ILE A 98 -5.37 8.85 0.50
C ILE A 98 -5.35 8.15 -0.84
N ASN A 99 -5.67 8.87 -1.91
CA ASN A 99 -5.89 8.31 -3.23
C ASN A 99 -5.22 9.13 -4.33
N VAL A 100 -4.86 8.44 -5.41
CA VAL A 100 -4.36 9.04 -6.64
C VAL A 100 -5.38 8.79 -7.74
N PRO A 101 -6.42 9.64 -7.87
CA PRO A 101 -7.45 9.45 -8.90
C PRO A 101 -6.84 9.49 -10.30
N HIS A 102 -5.82 10.33 -10.49
CA HIS A 102 -5.14 10.54 -11.75
C HIS A 102 -3.64 10.63 -11.51
N ALA A 103 -2.84 10.03 -12.39
CA ALA A 103 -1.42 10.29 -12.52
C ALA A 103 -1.10 10.56 -13.99
N VAL A 104 -0.33 11.60 -14.27
CA VAL A 104 0.04 11.97 -15.63
C VAL A 104 1.55 11.90 -15.75
N PHE A 105 2.01 11.22 -16.80
CA PHE A 105 3.39 11.18 -17.25
C PHE A 105 3.50 11.95 -18.55
N TRP A 106 4.45 12.87 -18.59
CA TRP A 106 4.65 13.72 -19.74
C TRP A 106 6.13 13.76 -20.12
N ASN A 107 6.44 13.31 -21.34
CA ASN A 107 7.75 13.52 -21.94
C ASN A 107 7.80 14.94 -22.54
N VAL A 108 8.46 15.85 -21.85
CA VAL A 108 8.58 17.25 -22.27
C VAL A 108 9.36 17.37 -23.59
N SER A 109 10.26 16.41 -23.87
CA SER A 109 11.03 16.38 -25.11
C SER A 109 10.21 15.91 -26.33
N ALA A 110 9.08 15.24 -26.10
CA ALA A 110 8.16 14.78 -27.14
C ALA A 110 6.73 15.14 -26.72
N PRO A 111 6.26 16.38 -26.97
CA PRO A 111 5.04 16.92 -26.34
C PRO A 111 3.75 16.10 -26.56
N HIS A 112 3.70 15.25 -27.59
CA HIS A 112 2.57 14.37 -27.88
C HIS A 112 2.56 13.07 -27.03
N GLU A 113 3.67 12.76 -26.35
CA GLU A 113 3.79 11.60 -25.45
C GLU A 113 3.32 11.99 -24.04
N ILE A 114 2.00 11.96 -23.86
CA ILE A 114 1.33 12.15 -22.58
C ILE A 114 0.58 10.86 -22.25
N HIS A 115 0.89 10.27 -21.10
CA HIS A 115 0.22 9.07 -20.60
C HIS A 115 -0.51 9.40 -19.32
N GLN A 116 -1.82 9.13 -19.30
CA GLN A 116 -2.67 9.31 -18.14
C GLN A 116 -3.06 7.95 -17.57
N PHE A 117 -2.89 7.80 -16.26
CA PHE A 117 -3.33 6.65 -15.49
C PHE A 117 -4.48 7.08 -14.60
N ASN A 118 -5.62 6.43 -14.77
CA ASN A 118 -6.81 6.66 -13.94
C ASN A 118 -6.96 5.48 -13.00
N SER A 119 -6.95 5.73 -11.69
CA SER A 119 -7.25 4.67 -10.74
C SER A 119 -8.75 4.42 -10.74
N GLN A 120 -9.16 3.24 -11.17
CA GLN A 120 -10.56 2.79 -11.06
C GLN A 120 -10.91 2.31 -9.64
N VAL A 121 -9.91 2.24 -8.75
CA VAL A 121 -10.06 1.70 -7.41
C VAL A 121 -9.54 2.69 -6.40
N PHE A 122 -10.37 3.03 -5.43
CA PHE A 122 -10.05 3.96 -4.36
C PHE A 122 -9.75 3.21 -3.06
N TYR A 123 -8.69 3.61 -2.37
CA TYR A 123 -8.45 3.24 -1.00
C TYR A 123 -9.52 3.85 -0.08
N SER A 124 -10.03 3.07 0.84
CA SER A 124 -10.92 3.46 1.92
C SER A 124 -10.24 3.23 3.27
N ASN A 125 -10.71 3.95 4.30
CA ASN A 125 -10.28 3.78 5.68
C ASN A 125 -10.74 2.42 6.25
N ALA A 126 -10.44 2.12 7.52
CA ALA A 126 -10.82 0.86 8.15
C ALA A 126 -12.35 0.64 8.23
N GLU A 127 -13.14 1.71 8.16
CA GLU A 127 -14.61 1.68 8.13
C GLU A 127 -15.19 1.53 6.71
N GLY A 128 -14.34 1.49 5.68
CA GLY A 128 -14.81 1.40 4.28
C GLY A 128 -15.23 2.72 3.67
N GLU A 129 -14.90 3.83 4.32
CA GLU A 129 -15.25 5.19 3.88
C GLU A 129 -14.07 5.88 3.18
N VAL A 130 -14.38 6.89 2.36
CA VAL A 130 -13.40 7.80 1.77
C VAL A 130 -13.52 9.14 2.47
N GLN A 131 -12.55 9.46 3.32
CA GLN A 131 -12.50 10.67 4.13
C GLN A 131 -11.16 11.38 4.00
N ASP A 132 -11.19 12.71 4.08
CA ASP A 132 -9.99 13.53 4.15
C ASP A 132 -9.30 13.36 5.51
N VAL A 133 -7.99 13.09 5.49
CA VAL A 133 -7.15 13.11 6.70
C VAL A 133 -6.27 14.35 6.73
N GLN A 134 -6.18 14.99 7.90
CA GLN A 134 -5.23 16.09 8.14
C GLN A 134 -3.85 15.51 8.44
N ILE A 135 -2.83 15.94 7.69
CA ILE A 135 -1.44 15.49 7.87
C ILE A 135 -0.55 16.66 8.28
N SER A 136 0.12 16.48 9.42
CA SER A 136 1.10 17.43 9.95
C SER A 136 2.45 17.34 9.21
N ASN A 137 3.24 18.41 9.22
CA ASN A 137 4.62 18.37 8.71
C ASN A 137 5.48 17.31 9.44
N GLN A 138 5.22 17.07 10.73
CA GLN A 138 5.90 16.02 11.49
C GLN A 138 5.54 14.63 10.96
N THR A 139 4.25 14.39 10.68
CA THR A 139 3.77 13.14 10.09
C THR A 139 4.37 12.93 8.70
N LEU A 140 4.45 13.96 7.84
CA LEU A 140 5.11 13.85 6.53
C LEU A 140 6.59 13.44 6.65
N ARG A 141 7.32 13.96 7.64
CA ARG A 141 8.70 13.53 7.93
C ARG A 141 8.77 12.04 8.26
N GLN A 142 7.87 11.57 9.13
CA GLN A 142 7.80 10.15 9.48
C GLN A 142 7.44 9.28 8.27
N ILE A 143 6.55 9.75 7.38
CA ILE A 143 6.23 9.06 6.12
C ILE A 143 7.49 8.97 5.24
N CYS A 144 8.23 10.07 5.10
CA CYS A 144 9.46 10.10 4.32
C CYS A 144 10.52 9.12 4.85
N ASP A 145 10.78 9.14 6.17
CA ASP A 145 11.74 8.24 6.81
C ASP A 145 11.35 6.77 6.60
N LEU A 146 10.07 6.46 6.75
CA LEU A 146 9.55 5.10 6.57
C LEU A 146 9.54 4.69 5.09
N HIS A 147 9.27 5.62 4.17
CA HIS A 147 9.34 5.42 2.73
C HIS A 147 10.75 5.08 2.27
N LEU A 148 11.76 5.82 2.75
CA LEU A 148 13.16 5.54 2.46
C LEU A 148 13.57 4.16 2.98
N LEU A 149 13.14 3.81 4.20
CA LEU A 149 13.41 2.50 4.77
C LEU A 149 12.72 1.38 3.98
N PHE A 150 11.46 1.60 3.59
CA PHE A 150 10.70 0.69 2.77
C PHE A 150 11.42 0.47 1.43
N ASN A 151 11.71 1.54 0.68
CA ASN A 151 12.44 1.45 -0.58
C ASN A 151 13.79 0.76 -0.39
N LYS A 152 14.56 1.05 0.66
CA LYS A 152 15.85 0.37 0.90
C LYS A 152 15.73 -1.16 0.96
N HIS A 153 14.69 -1.67 1.61
CA HIS A 153 14.49 -3.12 1.78
C HIS A 153 13.73 -3.75 0.61
N PHE A 154 12.99 -2.94 -0.14
CA PHE A 154 11.91 -3.38 -0.98
C PHE A 154 11.91 -2.73 -2.37
N SER A 155 13.02 -2.08 -2.75
CA SER A 155 13.27 -1.67 -4.13
C SER A 155 14.05 -2.76 -4.85
N GLY A 156 13.49 -3.27 -5.95
CA GLY A 156 14.07 -4.35 -6.73
C GLY A 156 13.00 -5.17 -7.47
N PRO A 157 13.39 -5.96 -8.48
CA PRO A 157 12.47 -6.78 -9.26
C PRO A 157 11.71 -7.81 -8.39
N ASP A 158 12.32 -8.27 -7.29
CA ASP A 158 11.77 -9.29 -6.39
C ASP A 158 10.70 -8.76 -5.41
N PHE A 159 10.48 -7.45 -5.36
CA PHE A 159 9.44 -6.82 -4.53
C PHE A 159 8.32 -6.19 -5.36
N ASN A 160 8.20 -6.46 -6.66
CA ASN A 160 7.32 -5.68 -7.52
C ASN A 160 6.01 -6.39 -7.93
N PRO A 161 4.94 -6.37 -7.10
CA PRO A 161 3.71 -7.07 -7.41
C PRO A 161 2.73 -6.34 -8.33
N ILE A 162 3.08 -5.15 -8.83
CA ILE A 162 2.08 -4.25 -9.43
C ILE A 162 2.46 -3.83 -10.85
N PHE A 163 3.76 -3.75 -11.16
CA PHE A 163 4.20 -3.27 -12.46
C PHE A 163 5.41 -4.04 -12.96
N ASN A 164 5.34 -5.37 -12.93
CA ASN A 164 6.19 -6.17 -13.80
C ASN A 164 5.56 -6.14 -15.22
N ILE A 165 5.76 -5.02 -15.92
CA ILE A 165 5.46 -4.89 -17.36
C ILE A 165 6.61 -5.55 -18.17
N ASP A 166 7.50 -6.31 -17.53
CA ASP A 166 8.56 -7.03 -18.22
C ASP A 166 8.02 -8.35 -18.80
N LYS A 167 7.35 -8.17 -19.94
CA LYS A 167 7.40 -8.95 -21.19
C LYS A 167 6.06 -8.74 -21.91
N HIS A 168 6.00 -7.67 -22.69
CA HIS A 168 5.13 -7.67 -23.86
C HIS A 168 5.62 -8.79 -24.80
N ILE A 169 5.10 -10.01 -24.62
CA ILE A 169 5.05 -10.94 -25.74
C ILE A 169 3.99 -10.33 -26.65
N ALA A 170 4.43 -9.65 -27.71
CA ALA A 170 3.57 -9.44 -28.85
C ALA A 170 3.18 -10.83 -29.35
N SER A 171 1.97 -11.28 -29.03
CA SER A 171 1.33 -12.32 -29.82
C SER A 171 0.82 -11.65 -31.09
N ASP A 172 1.04 -12.28 -32.24
CA ASP A 172 0.58 -11.79 -33.55
C ASP A 172 -0.95 -11.59 -33.62
N ASP A 173 -1.69 -12.06 -32.61
CA ASP A 173 -3.16 -12.03 -32.54
C ASP A 173 -3.74 -10.86 -31.71
N GLY A 174 -2.92 -9.90 -31.26
CA GLY A 174 -3.41 -8.67 -30.62
C GLY A 174 -3.95 -8.82 -29.19
N VAL A 175 -3.84 -10.00 -28.58
CA VAL A 175 -4.21 -10.22 -27.16
C VAL A 175 -3.02 -9.91 -26.26
N GLN A 176 -3.03 -8.74 -25.62
CA GLN A 176 -2.03 -8.34 -24.64
C GLN A 176 -2.26 -9.10 -23.31
N VAL A 177 -1.50 -10.16 -23.08
CA VAL A 177 -1.46 -10.86 -21.79
C VAL A 177 -0.43 -10.18 -20.89
N THR A 178 -0.87 -9.31 -19.99
CA THR A 178 -0.04 -8.75 -18.90
C THR A 178 -0.04 -9.73 -17.72
N GLY A 179 0.65 -10.87 -17.86
CA GLY A 179 0.30 -12.05 -17.07
C GLY A 179 1.39 -12.88 -16.41
N ASN A 180 2.68 -12.54 -16.51
CA ASN A 180 3.71 -13.31 -15.78
C ASN A 180 4.02 -12.67 -14.43
N GLN A 181 3.00 -12.54 -13.58
CA GLN A 181 3.23 -12.26 -12.16
C GLN A 181 3.71 -13.53 -11.49
N GLU A 182 5.02 -13.66 -11.29
CA GLU A 182 5.59 -14.75 -10.51
C GLU A 182 5.38 -14.47 -9.02
N TYR A 183 4.14 -14.62 -8.55
CA TYR A 183 3.72 -14.41 -7.15
C TYR A 183 4.65 -15.08 -6.13
N ASN A 184 5.21 -16.24 -6.50
CA ASN A 184 6.12 -17.01 -5.67
C ASN A 184 7.53 -16.40 -5.54
N LYS A 185 7.93 -15.48 -6.42
CA LYS A 185 9.20 -14.74 -6.32
C LYS A 185 9.12 -13.57 -5.36
N TYR A 186 7.91 -13.09 -5.04
CA TYR A 186 7.76 -12.01 -4.10
C TYR A 186 8.15 -12.44 -2.69
N SER A 187 8.88 -11.55 -2.01
CA SER A 187 9.13 -11.69 -0.58
C SER A 187 7.82 -11.81 0.21
N THR A 188 7.90 -12.38 1.41
CA THR A 188 6.76 -12.47 2.33
C THR A 188 6.13 -11.11 2.60
N ILE A 189 6.96 -10.07 2.74
CA ILE A 189 6.49 -8.70 2.99
C ILE A 189 5.77 -8.14 1.75
N ALA A 190 6.29 -8.35 0.54
CA ALA A 190 5.62 -7.93 -0.70
C ALA A 190 4.25 -8.58 -0.87
N ARG A 191 4.16 -9.88 -0.59
CA ARG A 191 2.88 -10.61 -0.63
C ARG A 191 1.90 -10.13 0.43
N ALA A 192 2.37 -9.87 1.66
CA ALA A 192 1.52 -9.31 2.70
C ALA A 192 1.01 -7.91 2.31
N PHE A 193 1.87 -7.09 1.70
CA PHE A 193 1.50 -5.77 1.18
C PHE A 193 0.42 -5.85 0.10
N LEU A 194 0.46 -6.84 -0.80
CA LEU A 194 -0.63 -7.06 -1.77
C LEU A 194 -1.98 -7.20 -1.10
N PHE A 195 -2.07 -8.05 -0.07
CA PHE A 195 -3.33 -8.26 0.64
C PHE A 195 -3.77 -7.03 1.43
N VAL A 196 -2.85 -6.28 2.04
CA VAL A 196 -3.19 -4.99 2.66
C VAL A 196 -3.75 -4.03 1.62
N ARG A 197 -3.12 -3.95 0.45
CA ARG A 197 -3.58 -3.09 -0.64
C ARG A 197 -4.99 -3.47 -1.09
N GLU A 198 -5.28 -4.76 -1.27
CA GLU A 198 -6.63 -5.22 -1.61
C GLU A 198 -7.65 -4.95 -0.49
N ALA A 199 -7.27 -5.05 0.78
CA ALA A 199 -8.13 -4.64 1.90
C ALA A 199 -8.47 -3.15 1.82
N ARG A 200 -7.48 -2.29 1.55
CA ARG A 200 -7.70 -0.84 1.44
C ARG A 200 -8.59 -0.51 0.25
N ARG A 201 -8.47 -1.24 -0.87
CA ARG A 201 -9.25 -1.07 -2.10
C ARG A 201 -10.72 -1.50 -2.00
N ASN A 202 -11.14 -2.06 -0.88
CA ASN A 202 -12.47 -2.62 -0.73
C ASN A 202 -13.27 -1.84 0.32
N THR A 203 -14.52 -1.46 0.01
CA THR A 203 -15.44 -0.84 0.98
C THR A 203 -16.25 -1.90 1.75
N ASN A 204 -16.30 -3.15 1.28
CA ASN A 204 -16.94 -4.24 1.98
C ASN A 204 -16.10 -4.69 3.19
N ILE A 205 -16.65 -4.54 4.39
CA ILE A 205 -15.94 -4.77 5.66
C ILE A 205 -15.50 -6.23 5.84
N ILE A 206 -16.31 -7.21 5.42
CA ILE A 206 -15.94 -8.62 5.50
C ILE A 206 -14.75 -8.92 4.58
N SER A 207 -14.75 -8.34 3.37
CA SER A 207 -13.64 -8.46 2.44
C SER A 207 -12.38 -7.76 2.96
N LYS A 208 -12.49 -6.59 3.62
CA LYS A 208 -11.36 -5.94 4.31
C LYS A 208 -10.75 -6.86 5.36
N ILE A 209 -11.56 -7.37 6.28
CA ILE A 209 -11.12 -8.29 7.35
C ILE A 209 -10.44 -9.52 6.74
N SER A 210 -11.02 -10.06 5.67
CA SER A 210 -10.49 -11.23 4.97
C SER A 210 -9.09 -10.96 4.41
N ASN A 211 -8.91 -9.85 3.71
CA ASN A 211 -7.63 -9.47 3.12
C ASN A 211 -6.58 -9.10 4.18
N LEU A 212 -6.93 -8.36 5.24
CA LEU A 212 -6.02 -8.11 6.36
C LEU A 212 -5.57 -9.43 7.02
N THR A 213 -6.49 -10.38 7.16
CA THR A 213 -6.17 -11.71 7.68
C THR A 213 -5.23 -12.48 6.74
N MET A 214 -5.39 -12.37 5.41
CA MET A 214 -4.45 -12.96 4.45
C MET A 214 -3.06 -12.33 4.53
N ALA A 215 -2.96 -11.02 4.81
CA ALA A 215 -1.69 -10.37 5.05
C ALA A 215 -0.99 -10.97 6.30
N LEU A 216 -1.72 -11.12 7.41
CA LEU A 216 -1.20 -11.74 8.64
C LEU A 216 -0.82 -13.21 8.41
N GLU A 217 -1.66 -13.97 7.70
CA GLU A 217 -1.34 -15.36 7.37
C GLU A 217 -0.07 -15.46 6.55
N THR A 218 0.12 -14.57 5.58
CA THR A 218 1.32 -14.54 4.74
C THR A 218 2.57 -14.32 5.59
N LEU A 219 2.53 -13.39 6.55
CA LEU A 219 3.64 -13.08 7.44
C LEU A 219 4.02 -14.24 8.36
N PHE A 220 3.02 -14.90 8.97
CA PHE A 220 3.25 -15.80 10.09
C PHE A 220 3.15 -17.30 9.76
N THR A 221 2.63 -17.66 8.59
CA THR A 221 2.52 -19.07 8.19
C THR A 221 3.84 -19.60 7.65
N THR A 222 4.23 -20.76 8.16
CA THR A 222 5.38 -21.53 7.66
C THR A 222 5.00 -22.96 7.26
N ASP A 223 3.84 -23.44 7.69
CA ASP A 223 3.38 -24.83 7.58
C ASP A 223 1.89 -24.85 7.24
N ARG A 224 1.39 -25.99 6.77
CA ARG A 224 -0.01 -26.13 6.32
C ARG A 224 -0.97 -26.56 7.43
N ASP A 225 -0.44 -27.02 8.55
CA ASP A 225 -1.23 -27.53 9.67
C ASP A 225 -1.51 -26.40 10.67
N ASN A 226 -2.72 -26.41 11.25
CA ASN A 226 -3.12 -25.48 12.31
C ASN A 226 -2.91 -23.98 12.02
N ILE A 227 -2.99 -23.56 10.74
CA ILE A 227 -2.73 -22.18 10.29
C ILE A 227 -3.39 -21.12 11.18
N ALA A 228 -4.68 -21.29 11.50
CA ALA A 228 -5.42 -20.35 12.32
C ALA A 228 -4.80 -20.16 13.72
N HIS A 229 -4.36 -21.26 14.34
CA HIS A 229 -3.72 -21.24 15.65
C HIS A 229 -2.34 -20.59 15.55
N ASP A 230 -1.50 -21.05 14.63
CA ASP A 230 -0.13 -20.59 14.45
C ASP A 230 -0.04 -19.11 14.16
N VAL A 231 -0.85 -18.61 13.21
CA VAL A 231 -0.90 -17.19 12.86
C VAL A 231 -1.34 -16.35 14.07
N SER A 232 -2.30 -16.84 14.85
CA SER A 232 -2.79 -16.15 16.04
C SER A 232 -1.75 -16.10 17.15
N VAL A 233 -1.08 -17.24 17.43
CA VAL A 233 -0.03 -17.32 18.46
C VAL A 233 1.17 -16.46 18.08
N ARG A 234 1.72 -16.67 16.87
CA ARG A 234 2.93 -15.98 16.40
C ARG A 234 2.69 -14.49 16.25
N GLY A 235 1.56 -14.08 15.65
CA GLY A 235 1.20 -12.67 15.49
C GLY A 235 1.01 -11.95 16.82
N ALA A 236 0.37 -12.60 17.80
CA ALA A 236 0.20 -12.04 19.15
C ALA A 236 1.53 -11.92 19.90
N CYS A 237 2.38 -12.96 19.90
CA CYS A 237 3.70 -12.91 20.53
C CYS A 237 4.61 -11.88 19.87
N TYR A 238 4.49 -11.72 18.56
CA TYR A 238 5.31 -10.78 17.81
C TYR A 238 5.05 -9.33 18.21
N VAL A 239 3.81 -8.95 18.47
CA VAL A 239 3.43 -7.55 18.71
C VAL A 239 3.32 -7.18 20.19
N SER A 240 3.10 -8.16 21.09
CA SER A 240 2.92 -7.93 22.53
C SER A 240 4.14 -8.28 23.36
N SER A 241 4.46 -7.41 24.32
CA SER A 241 5.45 -7.67 25.36
C SER A 241 4.86 -8.27 26.64
N ASP A 242 3.58 -8.04 26.93
CA ASP A 242 2.89 -8.57 28.11
C ASP A 242 1.82 -9.62 27.75
N LEU A 243 1.48 -10.45 28.74
CA LEU A 243 0.53 -11.56 28.56
C LEU A 243 -0.91 -11.08 28.31
N GLY A 244 -1.31 -9.94 28.87
CA GLY A 244 -2.66 -9.42 28.73
C GLY A 244 -2.94 -8.96 27.30
N GLU A 245 -2.06 -8.13 26.74
CA GLU A 245 -2.13 -7.71 25.34
C GLU A 245 -2.04 -8.91 24.38
N ARG A 246 -1.18 -9.88 24.71
CA ARG A 246 -0.99 -11.09 23.89
C ARG A 246 -2.31 -11.85 23.73
N GLU A 247 -3.06 -12.05 24.82
CA GLU A 247 -4.36 -12.74 24.76
C GLU A 247 -5.40 -11.95 23.95
N VAL A 248 -5.40 -10.62 24.07
CA VAL A 248 -6.28 -9.74 23.28
C VAL A 248 -5.97 -9.85 21.79
N HIS A 249 -4.70 -9.79 21.40
CA HIS A 249 -4.29 -9.89 20.01
C HIS A 249 -4.48 -11.30 19.45
N TYR A 250 -4.23 -12.34 20.24
CA TYR A 250 -4.52 -13.72 19.86
C TYR A 250 -5.99 -13.89 19.48
N LYS A 251 -6.91 -13.45 20.35
CA LYS A 251 -8.35 -13.49 20.09
C LYS A 251 -8.75 -12.69 18.86
N ALA A 252 -8.16 -11.51 18.66
CA ALA A 252 -8.45 -10.68 17.50
C ALA A 252 -8.05 -11.36 16.19
N ILE A 253 -6.83 -11.88 16.09
CA ILE A 253 -6.34 -12.57 14.89
C ILE A 253 -7.16 -13.84 14.62
N LYS A 254 -7.43 -14.64 15.66
CA LYS A 254 -8.23 -15.86 15.55
C LYS A 254 -9.65 -15.58 15.06
N THR A 255 -10.24 -14.48 15.52
CA THR A 255 -11.56 -14.04 15.07
C THR A 255 -11.54 -13.61 13.61
N GLY A 256 -10.51 -12.87 13.18
CA GLY A 256 -10.33 -12.47 11.79
C GLY A 256 -10.25 -13.67 10.86
N TYR A 257 -9.47 -14.69 11.27
CA TYR A 257 -9.40 -15.98 10.56
C TYR A 257 -10.76 -16.66 10.43
N ARG A 258 -11.53 -16.73 11.51
CA ARG A 258 -12.88 -17.32 11.47
C ARG A 258 -13.80 -16.57 10.50
N ILE A 259 -13.80 -15.23 10.54
CA ILE A 259 -14.61 -14.41 9.63
C ILE A 259 -14.20 -14.66 8.16
N ARG A 260 -12.90 -14.64 7.87
CA ARG A 260 -12.37 -14.93 6.53
C ARG A 260 -12.77 -16.31 6.06
N SER A 261 -12.56 -17.33 6.89
CA SER A 261 -12.89 -18.72 6.56
C SER A 261 -14.36 -18.85 6.21
N ASN A 262 -15.25 -18.25 7.00
CA ASN A 262 -16.67 -18.27 6.70
C ASN A 262 -16.98 -17.56 5.38
N TYR A 263 -16.42 -16.37 5.15
CA TYR A 263 -16.62 -15.60 3.92
C TYR A 263 -16.18 -16.35 2.66
N LEU A 264 -14.97 -16.91 2.65
CA LEU A 264 -14.42 -17.63 1.50
C LEU A 264 -15.15 -18.95 1.21
N HIS A 265 -15.73 -19.58 2.23
CA HIS A 265 -16.54 -20.79 2.08
C HIS A 265 -18.05 -20.48 1.91
N GLY A 266 -18.43 -19.21 1.71
CA GLY A 266 -19.84 -18.81 1.53
C GLY A 266 -20.72 -19.04 2.77
N SER A 267 -20.10 -19.26 3.93
CA SER A 267 -20.80 -19.46 5.20
C SER A 267 -21.17 -18.11 5.85
N ARG A 268 -22.25 -18.11 6.62
CA ARG A 268 -22.73 -16.90 7.32
C ARG A 268 -21.75 -16.46 8.40
N VAL A 269 -21.47 -15.16 8.48
CA VAL A 269 -20.78 -14.55 9.63
C VAL A 269 -21.76 -14.54 10.81
N GLN A 270 -21.40 -15.20 11.90
CA GLN A 270 -22.27 -15.39 13.06
C GLN A 270 -22.06 -14.26 14.10
N SER A 271 -23.01 -14.16 15.04
CA SER A 271 -23.00 -13.25 16.18
C SER A 271 -21.66 -13.28 16.95
N PRO A 272 -21.14 -12.14 17.45
CA PRO A 272 -21.74 -10.80 17.49
C PRO A 272 -21.54 -9.96 16.22
N TYR A 273 -20.95 -10.52 15.17
CA TYR A 273 -20.57 -9.79 13.96
C TYR A 273 -21.65 -9.77 12.88
N ASP A 274 -22.85 -10.22 13.24
CA ASP A 274 -24.07 -10.02 12.48
C ASP A 274 -24.55 -8.55 12.54
N GLN A 275 -24.16 -7.83 13.59
CA GLN A 275 -24.39 -6.39 13.72
C GLN A 275 -23.28 -5.59 13.02
N GLN A 276 -23.68 -4.66 12.16
CA GLN A 276 -22.76 -3.82 11.38
C GLN A 276 -21.75 -3.06 12.26
N SER A 277 -22.20 -2.48 13.38
CA SER A 277 -21.34 -1.73 14.31
C SER A 277 -20.26 -2.61 14.97
N SER A 278 -20.63 -3.82 15.38
CA SER A 278 -19.68 -4.81 15.93
C SER A 278 -18.65 -5.26 14.90
N LEU A 279 -19.06 -5.40 13.63
CA LEU A 279 -18.16 -5.75 12.54
C LEU A 279 -17.19 -4.61 12.20
N LEU A 280 -17.68 -3.37 12.13
CA LEU A 280 -16.86 -2.17 11.90
C LEU A 280 -15.81 -1.99 13.02
N SER A 281 -16.24 -2.02 14.27
CA SER A 281 -15.32 -1.90 15.42
C SER A 281 -14.27 -3.02 15.46
N PHE A 282 -14.61 -4.22 14.97
CA PHE A 282 -13.65 -5.29 14.81
C PHE A 282 -12.67 -5.03 13.65
N ALA A 283 -13.16 -4.59 12.50
CA ALA A 283 -12.32 -4.24 11.35
C ALA A 283 -11.28 -3.17 11.71
N GLN A 284 -11.68 -2.13 12.43
CA GLN A 284 -10.77 -1.09 12.92
C GLN A 284 -9.68 -1.64 13.85
N ARG A 285 -10.06 -2.49 14.81
CA ARG A 285 -9.08 -3.13 15.71
C ARG A 285 -8.10 -4.02 14.95
N LEU A 286 -8.59 -4.78 13.97
CA LEU A 286 -7.75 -5.64 13.13
C LEU A 286 -6.83 -4.81 12.22
N ASP A 287 -7.32 -3.70 11.65
CA ASP A 287 -6.52 -2.76 10.86
C ASP A 287 -5.38 -2.18 11.71
N ILE A 288 -5.69 -1.65 12.90
CA ILE A 288 -4.69 -1.12 13.84
C ILE A 288 -3.64 -2.18 14.18
N LEU A 289 -4.07 -3.40 14.50
CA LEU A 289 -3.17 -4.52 14.80
C LEU A 289 -2.28 -4.85 13.59
N THR A 290 -2.86 -4.92 12.40
CA THR A 290 -2.13 -5.22 11.15
C THR A 290 -1.11 -4.11 10.84
N ARG A 291 -1.48 -2.84 11.04
CA ARG A 291 -0.56 -1.70 10.90
C ARG A 291 0.61 -1.78 11.86
N ARG A 292 0.35 -2.05 13.15
CA ARG A 292 1.40 -2.22 14.17
C ARG A 292 2.37 -3.35 13.79
N ILE A 293 1.83 -4.49 13.35
CA ILE A 293 2.63 -5.63 12.91
C ILE A 293 3.47 -5.24 11.68
N MET A 294 2.84 -4.74 10.61
CA MET A 294 3.52 -4.36 9.38
C MET A 294 4.59 -3.29 9.62
N PHE A 295 4.31 -2.29 10.47
CA PHE A 295 5.26 -1.28 10.86
C PHE A 295 6.48 -1.89 11.55
N LYS A 296 6.28 -2.79 12.53
CA LYS A 296 7.38 -3.48 13.21
C LYS A 296 8.17 -4.36 12.23
N VAL A 297 7.48 -5.08 11.35
CA VAL A 297 8.10 -5.90 10.30
C VAL A 297 9.02 -5.06 9.42
N ILE A 298 8.55 -3.92 8.93
CA ILE A 298 9.33 -3.07 8.03
C ILE A 298 10.46 -2.35 8.77
N LYS A 299 10.19 -1.85 9.98
CA LYS A 299 11.11 -0.97 10.70
C LYS A 299 12.18 -1.69 11.50
N VAL A 300 11.85 -2.86 12.05
CA VAL A 300 12.69 -3.56 13.04
C VAL A 300 13.20 -4.89 12.49
N ASP A 301 12.29 -5.70 11.94
CA ASP A 301 12.56 -7.12 11.69
C ASP A 301 12.53 -7.49 10.19
N SER A 302 12.76 -6.52 9.28
CA SER A 302 12.55 -6.72 7.84
C SER A 302 13.33 -7.91 7.30
N GLN A 303 14.57 -8.07 7.75
CA GLN A 303 15.44 -9.19 7.41
C GLN A 303 14.82 -10.55 7.79
N ARG A 304 14.22 -10.67 8.98
CA ARG A 304 13.63 -11.93 9.47
C ARG A 304 12.48 -12.45 8.60
N PHE A 305 11.78 -11.55 7.91
CA PHE A 305 10.66 -11.90 7.04
C PHE A 305 11.06 -12.09 5.57
N VAL A 306 12.30 -11.73 5.19
CA VAL A 306 12.89 -12.03 3.88
C VAL A 306 13.91 -13.18 3.93
N ASP A 307 14.32 -13.60 5.12
CA ASP A 307 15.15 -14.79 5.36
C ASP A 307 14.49 -16.08 4.84
N SER A 308 15.27 -17.16 4.78
CA SER A 308 14.78 -18.47 4.36
C SER A 308 13.64 -18.98 5.26
N LEU A 309 12.83 -19.90 4.72
CA LEU A 309 11.70 -20.49 5.45
C LEU A 309 12.18 -21.18 6.74
N GLU A 310 13.33 -21.84 6.71
CA GLU A 310 13.94 -22.54 7.85
C GLU A 310 14.36 -21.56 8.94
N ALA A 311 15.03 -20.45 8.58
CA ALA A 311 15.44 -19.42 9.53
C ALA A 311 14.21 -18.78 10.20
N ARG A 312 13.16 -18.50 9.42
CA ARG A 312 11.90 -17.94 9.93
C ARG A 312 11.17 -18.92 10.86
N ARG A 313 11.16 -20.22 10.55
CA ARG A 313 10.61 -21.27 11.44
C ARG A 313 11.35 -21.31 12.77
N ALA A 314 12.68 -21.36 12.75
CA ALA A 314 13.48 -21.38 13.96
C ALA A 314 13.24 -20.15 14.83
N TRP A 315 13.16 -18.97 14.21
CA TRP A 315 12.85 -17.73 14.93
C TRP A 315 11.44 -17.75 15.56
N PHE A 316 10.42 -18.22 14.84
CA PHE A 316 9.08 -18.35 15.41
C PHE A 316 9.02 -19.33 16.59
N SER A 317 9.76 -20.44 16.55
CA SER A 317 9.83 -21.36 17.69
C SER A 317 10.33 -20.65 18.95
N VAL A 318 11.38 -19.85 18.84
CA VAL A 318 11.91 -19.03 19.96
C VAL A 318 10.90 -17.98 20.41
N LEU A 319 10.28 -17.27 19.46
CA LEU A 319 9.28 -16.24 19.76
C LEU A 319 8.09 -16.78 20.57
N THR A 320 7.73 -18.04 20.34
CA THR A 320 6.60 -18.70 21.01
C THR A 320 6.99 -19.54 22.23
N SER A 321 8.28 -19.78 22.49
CA SER A 321 8.73 -20.55 23.66
C SER A 321 8.62 -19.78 24.97
N ASP A 322 8.64 -18.44 24.92
CA ASP A 322 8.42 -17.53 26.06
C ASP A 322 6.94 -17.47 26.50
N GLN A 323 6.20 -18.57 26.28
CA GLN A 323 4.82 -18.79 26.70
C GLN A 323 4.68 -19.75 27.88
N LYS A 324 5.79 -20.36 28.35
CA LYS A 324 5.78 -21.29 29.48
C LYS A 324 6.07 -20.60 30.80
#